data_AF-A0A3R6RYH8-F1
#
_entry.id   AF-A0A3R6RYH8-F1
#
_cell.length_a   1.000
_cell.length_b   1.000
_cell.length_c   1.000
_cell.angle_alpha   90.00
_cell.angle_beta   90.00
_cell.angle_gamma   90.00
#
_symmetry.space_group_name_H-M   'P 1'
#
loop_
_entity.id
_entity.type
_entity.pdbx_description
1 polymer ?
#
loop_
_entity_poly.entity_id
_entity_poly.type
_entity_poly.pdbx_seq_one_letter_code
_entity_poly.pdbx_strand_id
1 'polypeptide(L)'
;MKRKRNVNVQVLPIVKEDSINVSKEIARYLLDISKLVIGGAVITTALDLTSNKTILINISLGAAIIFASLGLTILFKTYKRKGNKL
;
A
#
# COMPACT_ATOMS: atom_id res chain seq x y z
N MET A 1 -3.70 -53.66 -37.36
CA MET A 1 -4.22 -52.27 -37.24
C MET A 1 -4.18 -51.85 -35.77
N LYS A 2 -3.43 -50.79 -35.39
CA LYS A 2 -3.40 -50.27 -34.01
C LYS A 2 -4.17 -48.94 -33.95
N ARG A 3 -5.30 -48.91 -33.22
CA ARG A 3 -6.08 -47.67 -33.02
C ARG A 3 -5.32 -46.74 -32.07
N LYS A 4 -4.81 -45.61 -32.59
CA LYS A 4 -4.31 -44.52 -31.75
C LYS A 4 -5.51 -43.87 -31.04
N ARG A 5 -5.61 -44.07 -29.73
CA ARG A 5 -6.56 -43.34 -28.88
C ARG A 5 -6.03 -41.91 -28.72
N ASN A 6 -6.66 -40.96 -29.39
CA ASN A 6 -6.33 -39.54 -29.28
C ASN A 6 -6.87 -39.03 -27.94
N VAL A 7 -6.04 -39.02 -26.91
CA VAL A 7 -6.40 -38.49 -25.59
C VAL A 7 -6.19 -36.98 -25.66
N ASN A 8 -7.28 -36.25 -25.90
CA ASN A 8 -7.27 -34.80 -25.80
C ASN A 8 -7.14 -34.44 -24.32
N VAL A 9 -5.91 -34.19 -23.88
CA VAL A 9 -5.63 -33.66 -22.55
C VAL A 9 -6.01 -32.19 -22.58
N GLN A 10 -7.26 -31.89 -22.22
CA GLN A 10 -7.65 -30.52 -21.89
C GLN A 10 -6.86 -30.12 -20.65
N VAL A 11 -5.79 -29.36 -20.87
CA VAL A 11 -5.06 -28.70 -19.79
C VAL A 11 -6.02 -27.67 -19.21
N LEU A 12 -6.72 -28.02 -18.14
CA LEU A 12 -7.43 -27.06 -17.32
C LEU A 12 -6.44 -25.93 -17.01
N PRO A 13 -6.82 -24.65 -17.17
CA PRO A 13 -5.94 -23.57 -16.79
C PRO A 13 -5.64 -23.79 -15.32
N ILE A 14 -4.38 -24.15 -15.03
CA ILE A 14 -3.85 -24.17 -13.69
C ILE A 14 -4.08 -22.75 -13.22
N VAL A 15 -5.12 -22.56 -12.40
CA VAL A 15 -5.32 -21.33 -11.64
C VAL A 15 -4.03 -21.20 -10.88
N LYS A 16 -3.12 -20.36 -11.39
CA LYS A 16 -1.93 -19.96 -10.66
C LYS A 16 -2.51 -19.47 -9.36
N GLU A 17 -2.28 -20.22 -8.29
CA GLU A 17 -2.51 -19.76 -6.94
C GLU A 17 -1.82 -18.41 -6.90
N ASP A 18 -2.63 -17.35 -6.91
CA ASP A 18 -2.19 -15.97 -6.82
C ASP A 18 -1.45 -15.92 -5.50
N SER A 19 -0.15 -16.19 -5.54
CA SER A 19 0.76 -16.09 -4.42
C SER A 19 0.44 -14.75 -3.79
N ILE A 20 -0.17 -14.79 -2.58
CA ILE A 20 -0.79 -13.63 -1.93
C ILE A 20 0.18 -12.48 -2.10
N ASN A 21 -0.17 -11.58 -3.01
CA ASN A 21 0.76 -10.54 -3.41
C ASN A 21 0.63 -9.49 -2.30
N VAL A 22 1.42 -9.66 -1.23
CA VAL A 22 1.40 -8.86 -0.01
C VAL A 22 1.35 -7.36 -0.32
N SER A 23 1.96 -6.95 -1.44
CA SER A 23 1.90 -5.58 -1.96
C SER A 23 0.46 -5.11 -2.29
N LYS A 24 -0.37 -5.96 -2.89
CA LYS A 24 -1.76 -5.67 -3.25
C LYS A 24 -2.66 -5.55 -2.02
N GLU A 25 -2.38 -6.33 -0.99
CA GLU A 25 -3.11 -6.30 0.28
C GLU A 25 -2.72 -5.06 1.12
N ILE A 26 -1.42 -4.74 1.20
CA ILE A 26 -0.93 -3.49 1.78
C ILE A 26 -1.53 -2.27 1.06
N ALA A 27 -1.64 -2.30 -0.28
CA ALA A 27 -2.24 -1.21 -1.04
C ALA A 27 -3.72 -0.99 -0.70
N ARG A 28 -4.49 -2.07 -0.47
CA ARG A 28 -5.88 -1.99 -0.01
C ARG A 28 -5.96 -1.37 1.39
N TYR A 29 -5.11 -1.81 2.33
CA TYR A 29 -5.07 -1.21 3.67
C TYR A 29 -4.66 0.25 3.65
N LEU A 30 -3.67 0.64 2.83
CA LEU A 30 -3.28 2.03 2.66
C LEU A 30 -4.44 2.89 2.14
N LEU A 31 -5.24 2.34 1.22
CA LEU A 31 -6.39 3.00 0.64
C LEU A 31 -7.52 3.19 1.67
N ASP A 32 -7.80 2.18 2.49
CA ASP A 32 -8.80 2.28 3.55
C ASP A 32 -8.38 3.27 4.65
N ILE A 33 -7.11 3.26 5.05
CA ILE A 33 -6.56 4.26 5.98
C ILE A 33 -6.62 5.67 5.37
N SER A 34 -6.29 5.82 4.07
CA SER A 34 -6.38 7.12 3.39
C SER A 34 -7.80 7.67 3.39
N LYS A 35 -8.80 6.85 3.09
CA LYS A 35 -10.22 7.24 3.19
C LYS A 35 -10.60 7.67 4.60
N LEU A 36 -10.12 6.96 5.63
CA LEU A 36 -10.37 7.30 7.03
C LEU A 36 -9.75 8.65 7.40
N VAL A 37 -8.50 8.90 7.02
CA VAL A 37 -7.79 10.16 7.31
C VAL A 37 -8.45 11.34 6.60
N ILE A 38 -8.77 11.20 5.31
CA ILE A 38 -9.43 12.25 4.53
C ILE A 38 -10.84 12.51 5.09
N GLY A 39 -11.61 11.45 5.38
CA GLY A 39 -12.94 11.56 5.98
C GLY A 39 -12.90 12.25 7.35
N GLY A 40 -11.96 11.89 8.20
CA GLY A 40 -11.73 12.54 9.49
C GLY A 40 -11.41 14.03 9.34
N ALA A 41 -10.52 14.39 8.43
CA ALA A 41 -10.18 15.79 8.15
C ALA A 41 -11.38 16.60 7.63
N VAL A 42 -12.20 16.03 6.73
CA VAL A 42 -13.41 16.67 6.21
C VAL A 42 -14.44 16.88 7.33
N ILE A 43 -14.64 15.90 8.21
CA ILE A 43 -15.56 16.03 9.35
C ILE A 43 -15.05 17.10 10.33
N THR A 44 -13.76 17.08 10.68
CA THR A 44 -13.15 18.07 11.57
C THR A 44 -13.28 19.51 11.03
N THR A 45 -13.16 19.67 9.71
CA THR A 45 -13.34 20.98 9.05
C THR A 45 -14.80 21.38 8.93
N ALA A 46 -15.71 20.45 8.65
CA ALA A 46 -17.15 20.70 8.50
C ALA A 46 -17.84 21.04 9.83
N LEU A 47 -17.46 20.38 10.93
CA LEU A 47 -18.02 20.67 12.25
C LEU A 47 -17.36 21.89 12.93
N ASP A 48 -16.40 22.55 12.27
CA ASP A 48 -15.55 23.62 12.82
C ASP A 48 -15.09 23.31 14.26
N LEU A 49 -14.82 22.03 14.53
CA LEU A 49 -14.63 21.45 15.87
C LEU A 49 -13.36 22.00 16.55
N THR A 50 -12.59 22.80 15.83
CA THR A 50 -11.32 23.37 16.26
C THR A 50 -11.35 24.87 15.97
N SER A 51 -11.63 25.67 17.01
CA SER A 51 -11.58 27.14 16.95
C SER A 51 -10.17 27.69 16.68
N ASN A 52 -9.14 26.84 16.68
CA ASN A 52 -7.74 27.25 16.50
C ASN A 52 -7.07 26.45 15.35
N LYS A 53 -7.53 26.71 14.11
CA LYS A 53 -7.06 26.07 12.87
C LYS A 53 -5.53 26.08 12.72
N THR A 54 -4.87 27.11 13.23
CA THR A 54 -3.42 27.29 13.16
C THR A 54 -2.65 26.20 13.90
N ILE A 55 -3.14 25.75 15.07
CA ILE A 55 -2.51 24.69 15.86
C ILE A 55 -2.62 23.34 15.14
N LEU A 56 -3.80 23.03 14.60
CA LEU A 56 -4.04 21.78 13.88
C LEU A 56 -3.13 21.65 12.65
N ILE A 57 -3.00 22.74 11.88
CA ILE A 57 -2.12 22.80 10.72
C ILE A 57 -0.66 22.58 11.15
N ASN A 58 -0.20 23.26 12.21
CA ASN A 58 1.18 23.08 12.70
C ASN A 58 1.46 21.65 13.17
N ILE A 59 0.53 21.00 13.88
CA ILE A 59 0.69 19.61 14.33
C ILE A 59 0.73 18.66 13.13
N SER A 60 -0.18 18.84 12.16
CA SER A 60 -0.20 18.01 10.95
C SER A 60 1.06 18.16 10.10
N LEU A 61 1.59 19.39 9.97
CA LEU A 61 2.82 19.68 9.24
C LEU A 61 4.02 19.05 9.94
N GLY A 62 4.09 19.17 11.28
CA GLY A 62 5.13 18.53 12.09
C GLY A 62 5.10 17.01 11.94
N ALA A 63 3.93 16.39 12.05
CA ALA A 63 3.77 14.96 11.88
C ALA A 63 4.17 14.49 10.46
N ALA A 64 3.77 15.23 9.42
CA ALA A 64 4.10 14.91 8.04
C ALA A 64 5.62 14.92 7.78
N ILE A 65 6.35 15.90 8.30
CA ILE A 65 7.81 15.99 8.16
C ILE A 65 8.50 14.81 8.85
N ILE A 66 8.03 14.42 10.04
CA ILE A 66 8.58 13.26 10.77
C ILE A 66 8.36 11.97 9.98
N PHE A 67 7.14 11.72 9.49
CA PHE A 67 6.86 10.53 8.67
C PHE A 67 7.66 10.52 7.36
N ALA A 68 7.78 11.67 6.69
CA ALA A 68 8.56 11.78 5.45
C ALA A 68 10.05 11.51 5.68
N SER A 69 10.64 12.07 6.74
CA SER A 69 12.05 11.85 7.08
C SER A 69 12.35 10.41 7.49
N LEU A 70 11.45 9.76 8.24
CA LEU A 70 11.54 8.33 8.55
C LEU A 70 11.44 7.46 7.29
N GLY A 71 10.46 7.74 6.42
CA GLY A 71 10.30 7.04 5.14
C GLY A 71 11.54 7.16 4.25
N LEU A 72 12.10 8.37 4.15
CA LEU A 72 13.32 8.64 3.39
C LEU A 72 14.54 7.90 3.98
N THR A 73 14.68 7.88 5.31
CA THR A 73 15.77 7.16 5.99
C THR A 73 15.71 5.66 5.74
N ILE A 74 14.52 5.07 5.81
CA ILE A 74 14.29 3.63 5.53
C ILE A 74 14.57 3.33 4.05
N LEU A 75 14.09 4.19 3.14
CA LEU A 75 14.32 4.04 1.70
C LEU A 75 15.82 4.08 1.38
N PHE A 76 16.56 5.04 1.93
CA PHE A 76 18.00 5.18 1.71
C PHE A 76 18.79 3.98 2.27
N LYS A 77 18.41 3.49 3.45
CA LYS A 77 19.00 2.28 4.05
C LYS A 77 18.74 1.03 3.20
N THR A 78 17.54 0.91 2.63
CA THR A 78 17.15 -0.20 1.75
C THR A 78 17.91 -0.14 0.42
N TYR A 79 18.05 1.06 -0.15
CA TYR A 79 18.81 1.28 -1.38
C TYR A 79 20.30 0.93 -1.22
N LYS A 80 20.95 1.42 -0.15
CA LYS A 80 22.34 1.10 0.16
C LYS A 80 22.58 -0.40 0.33
N ARG A 81 21.65 -1.13 0.95
CA ARG A 81 21.72 -2.60 1.08
C ARG A 81 21.65 -3.34 -0.25
N LYS A 82 21.00 -2.77 -1.26
CA LYS A 82 20.91 -3.37 -2.60
C LYS A 82 22.18 -3.13 -3.42
N GLY A 83 22.84 -1.97 -3.24
CA GLY A 83 24.12 -1.65 -3.87
C GLY A 83 25.32 -2.43 -3.31
N ASN A 84 25.31 -2.78 -2.02
CA ASN A 84 26.38 -3.55 -1.37
C ASN A 84 26.30 -5.08 -1.58
N LYS A 85 25.41 -5.56 -2.45
CA LYS A 85 25.25 -6.97 -2.82
C LYS A 85 25.73 -7.30 -4.24
N LEU A 86 26.39 -6.34 -4.91
CA LEU A 86 27.16 -6.52 -6.14
C LEU A 86 28.65 -6.52 -5.79
#